data_AF-A0A2N0SEU0-F1
#
_entry.id   AF-A0A2N0SEU0-F1
#
_cell.length_a   1.000
_cell.length_b   1.000
_cell.length_c   1.000
_cell.angle_alpha   90.00
_cell.angle_beta   90.00
_cell.angle_gamma   90.00
#
_symmetry.space_group_name_H-M   'P 1'
#
loop_
_entity.id
_entity.type
_entity.pdbx_description
1 polymer ?
#
loop_
_entity_poly.entity_id
_entity_poly.type
_entity_poly.pdbx_seq_one_letter_code
_entity_poly.pdbx_strand_id
1 'polypeptide(L)' 'MKISRVVNHSKAILDYTAGFNFGRSSLCMSDQNLYLSNYYGNYENNLNTNTIYNIEEIETFIVSKQ' A
#
# COMPACT_ATOMS: atom_id res chain seq x y z
N MET A 1 4.66 8.89 -4.85
CA MET A 1 3.27 8.39 -4.97
C MET A 1 2.60 8.49 -3.59
N LYS A 2 1.29 8.76 -3.49
CA LYS A 2 0.60 8.95 -2.21
C LYS A 2 -0.71 8.17 -2.19
N ILE A 3 -0.93 7.34 -1.17
CA ILE A 3 -2.09 6.44 -1.04
C ILE A 3 -3.32 7.08 -0.40
N SER A 4 -3.31 8.39 -0.18
CA SER A 4 -4.37 9.19 0.47
C SER A 4 -4.62 8.85 1.94
N ARG A 5 -5.67 9.45 2.54
CA ARG A 5 -6.06 9.14 3.93
C ARG A 5 -6.82 7.81 4.00
N VAL A 6 -6.69 7.15 5.14
CA VAL A 6 -7.46 5.95 5.48
C VAL A 6 -8.93 6.32 5.68
N VAL A 7 -9.82 5.58 5.05
CA VAL A 7 -11.28 5.64 5.26
C VAL A 7 -11.71 4.51 6.21
N ASN A 8 -11.20 3.29 5.98
CA ASN A 8 -11.47 2.12 6.82
C ASN A 8 -10.27 1.79 7.71
N HIS A 9 -10.30 2.29 8.94
CA HIS A 9 -9.23 2.14 9.92
C HIS A 9 -8.91 0.69 10.28
N SER A 10 -9.91 -0.21 10.26
CA SER A 10 -9.70 -1.63 10.52
C SER A 10 -8.93 -2.36 9.42
N LYS A 11 -8.76 -1.71 8.26
CA LYS A 11 -8.07 -2.23 7.08
C LYS A 11 -6.90 -1.34 6.65
N ALA A 12 -6.44 -0.44 7.51
CA ALA A 12 -5.34 0.47 7.19
C ALA A 12 -4.04 -0.28 6.89
N ILE A 13 -3.64 -1.18 7.80
CA ILE A 13 -2.51 -2.08 7.63
C ILE A 13 -3.02 -3.49 7.88
N LEU A 14 -2.70 -4.41 6.98
CA LEU A 14 -3.17 -5.80 7.05
C LEU A 14 -1.97 -6.73 7.20
N ASP A 15 -2.07 -7.64 8.15
CA ASP A 15 -1.19 -8.81 8.22
C ASP A 15 -1.83 -9.93 7.39
N TYR A 16 -1.55 -9.94 6.09
CA TYR A 16 -2.14 -10.87 5.13
C TYR A 16 -1.18 -11.13 3.98
N THR A 17 -0.67 -12.37 3.85
CA THR A 17 0.18 -12.93 2.76
C THR A 17 0.76 -11.88 1.79
N ALA A 18 1.58 -10.97 2.32
CA ALA A 18 2.14 -9.83 1.62
C ALA A 18 3.39 -9.37 2.35
N GLY A 19 4.37 -8.81 1.63
CA GLY A 19 5.56 -8.21 2.26
C GLY A 19 5.20 -6.98 3.09
N PHE A 20 4.34 -6.12 2.53
CA PHE A 20 3.62 -5.07 3.25
C PHE A 20 2.24 -4.91 2.61
N ASN A 21 1.27 -4.44 3.39
CA ASN A 21 -0.10 -4.35 2.91
C ASN A 21 -0.86 -3.18 3.53
N PHE A 22 -1.06 -2.14 2.72
CA PHE A 22 -1.90 -1.00 3.03
C PHE A 22 -3.22 -1.12 2.26
N GLY A 23 -4.31 -1.43 2.96
CA GLY A 23 -5.65 -1.44 2.35
C GLY A 23 -6.00 -2.61 1.42
N ARG A 24 -5.23 -3.71 1.40
CA ARG A 24 -5.40 -4.93 0.57
C ARG A 24 -5.20 -4.75 -0.95
N SER A 25 -5.12 -3.52 -1.41
CA SER A 25 -4.86 -3.18 -2.80
C SER A 25 -4.31 -1.77 -2.96
N SER A 26 -4.65 -0.86 -2.03
CA SER A 26 -4.29 0.56 -2.09
C SER A 26 -2.78 0.75 -2.23
N LEU A 27 -1.99 -0.07 -1.53
CA LEU A 27 -0.57 -0.29 -1.78
C LEU A 27 -0.15 -1.58 -1.09
N CYS A 28 0.11 -2.64 -1.83
CA CYS A 28 0.56 -3.90 -1.23
C CYS A 28 1.56 -4.64 -2.10
N MET A 29 2.48 -5.34 -1.45
CA MET A 29 3.43 -6.22 -2.09
C MET A 29 2.90 -7.66 -2.07
N SER A 30 2.83 -8.30 -3.22
CA SER A 30 2.68 -9.76 -3.32
C SER A 30 3.76 -10.28 -4.23
N ASP A 31 4.50 -11.29 -3.77
CA ASP A 31 5.71 -11.77 -4.44
C ASP A 31 6.68 -10.61 -4.74
N GLN A 32 7.22 -10.51 -5.97
CA GLN A 32 8.09 -9.42 -6.41
C GLN A 32 7.31 -8.20 -6.98
N ASN A 33 5.99 -8.15 -6.77
CA ASN A 33 5.13 -7.16 -7.41
C ASN A 33 4.55 -6.15 -6.40
N LEU A 34 4.53 -4.89 -6.80
CA LEU A 34 3.84 -3.80 -6.12
C LEU A 34 2.48 -3.56 -6.78
N TYR A 35 1.42 -3.84 -6.04
CA TYR A 35 0.04 -3.59 -6.43
C TYR A 35 -0.38 -2.21 -5.95
N LEU A 36 -1.00 -1.46 -6.87
CA LEU A 36 -1.42 -0.10 -6.63
C LEU A 36 -2.81 0.13 -7.22
N SER A 37 -3.84 -0.08 -6.41
CA SER A 37 -5.23 0.20 -6.81
C SER A 37 -6.13 0.46 -5.61
N ASN A 38 -7.11 1.36 -5.72
CA ASN A 38 -8.07 1.57 -4.64
C ASN A 38 -9.33 0.70 -4.74
N TYR A 39 -9.20 -0.54 -5.22
CA TYR A 39 -10.34 -1.42 -5.50
C TYR A 39 -11.27 -1.62 -4.29
N TYR A 40 -10.71 -1.79 -3.08
CA TYR A 40 -11.49 -2.01 -1.87
C TYR A 40 -11.98 -0.72 -1.17
N GLY A 41 -11.56 0.46 -1.65
CA GLY A 41 -11.99 1.75 -1.07
C GLY A 41 -11.59 1.97 0.40
N ASN A 42 -10.55 1.28 0.89
CA ASN A 42 -10.09 1.44 2.28
C ASN A 42 -9.35 2.77 2.51
N TYR A 43 -8.96 3.44 1.43
CA TYR A 43 -8.37 4.78 1.39
C TYR A 43 -9.21 5.70 0.51
N GLU A 44 -9.06 7.01 0.68
CA GLU A 44 -9.71 7.99 -0.21
C GLU A 44 -9.31 7.78 -1.67
N ASN A 45 -10.25 8.01 -2.57
CA ASN A 45 -10.10 7.69 -3.99
C ASN A 45 -9.31 8.73 -4.79
N ASN A 46 -8.07 9.01 -4.38
CA ASN A 46 -7.13 9.80 -5.21
C ASN A 46 -6.12 8.90 -5.95
N LEU A 47 -6.17 7.59 -5.72
CA LEU A 47 -5.32 6.61 -6.40
C LEU A 47 -5.97 6.19 -7.72
N ASN A 48 -5.80 6.98 -8.78
CA ASN A 48 -6.46 6.77 -10.08
C ASN A 48 -5.66 5.83 -11.00
N THR A 49 -5.34 4.64 -10.49
CA THR A 49 -4.52 3.66 -11.21
C THR A 49 -4.87 2.25 -10.76
N ASN A 50 -4.64 1.30 -11.66
CA ASN A 50 -4.72 -0.14 -11.42
C ASN A 50 -3.46 -0.80 -11.99
N THR A 51 -2.31 -0.23 -11.67
CA THR A 51 -1.02 -0.66 -12.21
C THR A 51 -0.36 -1.63 -11.24
N ILE A 52 0.34 -2.61 -11.82
CA ILE A 52 1.23 -3.53 -11.11
C ILE A 52 2.66 -3.20 -11.56
N TYR A 53 3.56 -2.99 -10.61
CA TYR A 53 4.97 -2.74 -10.88
C TYR A 53 5.83 -3.90 -10.40
N ASN A 54 6.92 -4.18 -11.10
CA ASN A 54 7.96 -5.08 -10.58
C ASN A 54 8.82 -4.30 -9.58
N ILE A 55 9.10 -4.89 -8.43
CA ILE A 55 9.96 -4.31 -7.41
C ILE A 55 11.40 -4.67 -7.75
N GLU A 56 12.27 -3.67 -7.92
CA GLU A 56 13.72 -3.90 -8.07
C GLU A 56 14.43 -3.88 -6.72
N GLU A 57 14.05 -2.95 -5.83
CA GLU A 57 14.67 -2.75 -4.51
C GLU A 57 13.62 -2.25 -3.50
N ILE A 58 13.83 -2.55 -2.21
CA ILE A 58 13.07 -2.00 -1.09
C ILE A 58 14.07 -1.43 -0.07
N GLU A 59 13.86 -0.18 0.32
CA GLU A 59 14.63 0.49 1.37
C GLU A 59 13.70 0.92 2.52
N THR A 60 14.19 0.83 3.76
CA THR A 60 13.42 1.21 4.96
C THR A 60 14.25 2.11 5.86
N PHE A 61 13.61 3.14 6.41
CA PHE A 61 14.26 4.11 7.30
C PHE A 61 13.52 4.20 8.64
N ILE A 62 14.27 4.33 9.73
CA ILE A 62 13.73 4.65 11.05
C ILE A 62 13.91 6.15 11.27
N VAL A 63 12.82 6.87 11.51
CA VAL A 63 12.85 8.31 11.82
C VAL A 63 12.75 8.49 13.33
N SER A 64 13.85 8.91 13.97
CA SER A 64 13.88 9.34 15.36
C SER A 64 13.78 10.86 15.46
N LYS A 65 13.09 11.37 16.49
CA LYS A 65 13.20 12.79 16.84
C LYS A 65 14.63 13.07 17.30
N GLN A 66 15.24 14.15 16.82
CA GLN A 66 16.46 14.72 17.41
C GLN A 66 16.12 15.39 18.74
#